data_AF-H2BZT1-F1
#
_entry.id   AF-H2BZT1-F1
#
_cell.length_a   1.000
_cell.length_b   1.000
_cell.length_c   1.000
_cell.angle_alpha   90.00
_cell.angle_beta   90.00
_cell.angle_gamma   90.00
#
_symmetry.space_group_name_H-M   'P 1'
#
loop_
_entity.id
_entity.type
_entity.pdbx_description
1 polymer ?
#
loop_
_entity_poly.entity_id
_entity_poly.type
_entity_poly.pdbx_seq_one_letter_code
_entity_poly.pdbx_strand_id
1 'polypeptide(L)'
;MYKNTKLLCLIFLCVFSFTSCTKDSISPENNAELKTANLVDAFAYSQIEIDILTAVNDYRKSKGLTTLKKVDEITLQAESHTVYMVEKNVVNHDNFNVRFKNLVDEIGARAVSENVGFGYRTADAVVAAWIKSEGHLANIEGDFTHFGVSVEQDENDKNYFTNIFVRR
;
A
#
# COMPACT_ATOMS: atom_id res chain seq x y z
N MET A 1 35.73 46.66 54.27
CA MET A 1 36.13 45.44 55.01
C MET A 1 36.30 44.30 54.01
N TYR A 2 37.53 44.07 53.56
CA TYR A 2 37.93 42.94 52.70
C TYR A 2 38.58 41.86 53.58
N LYS A 3 38.23 40.59 53.36
CA LYS A 3 38.97 39.39 53.82
C LYS A 3 39.18 38.51 52.58
N ASN A 4 40.38 38.52 52.00
CA ASN A 4 41.51 37.60 52.22
C ASN A 4 41.17 36.12 51.91
N THR A 5 41.47 35.65 50.68
CA THR A 5 42.70 34.94 50.24
C THR A 5 42.80 33.51 50.79
N LYS A 6 42.76 32.50 49.90
CA LYS A 6 43.83 31.49 49.74
C LYS A 6 43.81 30.89 48.33
N LEU A 7 44.86 31.24 47.60
CA LEU A 7 45.44 30.56 46.45
C LEU A 7 45.81 29.12 46.83
N LEU A 8 45.45 28.14 46.00
CA LEU A 8 46.18 26.88 45.92
C LEU A 8 46.19 26.39 44.47
N CYS A 9 47.30 26.63 43.79
CA CYS A 9 47.71 25.87 42.62
C CYS A 9 48.02 24.44 43.06
N LEU A 10 47.49 23.44 42.36
CA LEU A 10 48.19 22.17 42.21
C LEU A 10 47.91 21.58 40.84
N ILE A 11 48.92 21.65 39.99
CA ILE A 11 49.03 20.91 38.73
C ILE A 11 49.30 19.46 39.10
N PHE A 12 48.51 18.52 38.59
CA PHE A 12 48.95 17.12 38.50
C PHE A 12 48.64 16.57 37.11
N LEU A 13 49.73 16.35 36.38
CA LEU A 13 49.81 15.79 35.06
C LEU A 13 49.90 14.26 35.21
N CYS A 14 48.89 13.50 34.75
CA CYS A 14 49.01 12.04 34.61
C CYS A 14 48.29 11.55 33.35
N VAL A 15 49.11 11.39 32.32
CA VAL A 15 49.06 10.48 31.16
C VAL A 15 47.98 9.38 31.24
N PHE A 16 47.00 9.40 30.34
CA PHE A 16 46.21 8.23 29.99
C PHE A 16 46.85 7.52 28.78
N SER A 17 47.51 6.41 29.06
CA SER A 17 48.12 5.51 28.07
C SER A 17 47.06 4.61 27.42
N PHE A 18 47.17 4.44 26.10
CA PHE A 18 46.46 3.43 25.32
C PHE A 18 46.99 2.01 25.61
N THR A 19 46.08 1.07 25.89
CA THR A 19 46.29 -0.40 25.81
C THR A 19 44.92 -1.04 25.54
N SER A 20 44.49 -1.42 24.33
CA SER A 20 44.95 -2.41 23.35
C SER A 20 44.94 -3.89 23.80
N CYS A 21 44.11 -4.66 23.07
CA CYS A 21 44.12 -6.10 22.76
C CYS A 21 43.64 -7.16 23.77
N THR A 22 42.71 -8.02 23.30
CA THR A 22 42.88 -9.50 23.10
C THR A 22 41.51 -10.17 22.86
N LYS A 23 41.26 -11.15 21.96
CA LYS A 23 42.02 -11.94 20.94
C LYS A 23 41.01 -12.54 19.95
N ASP A 24 41.43 -12.69 18.69
CA ASP A 24 40.85 -13.56 17.66
C ASP A 24 41.21 -15.05 17.87
N SER A 25 40.34 -16.00 17.47
CA SER A 25 40.57 -16.90 16.30
C SER A 25 39.55 -18.06 16.12
N ILE A 26 38.91 -18.07 14.94
CA ILE A 26 38.71 -19.18 13.95
C ILE A 26 37.60 -20.25 14.14
N SER A 27 36.75 -20.33 13.10
CA SER A 27 35.62 -21.20 12.66
C SER A 27 36.02 -22.66 12.27
N PRO A 28 35.17 -23.62 11.77
CA PRO A 28 33.83 -23.51 11.14
C PRO A 28 32.80 -24.68 11.32
N GLU A 29 31.63 -24.54 10.66
CA GLU A 29 30.54 -25.50 10.30
C GLU A 29 29.69 -26.06 11.46
N ASN A 30 28.35 -25.91 11.44
CA ASN A 30 27.42 -26.76 10.68
C ASN A 30 26.11 -26.04 10.32
N ASN A 31 25.58 -26.41 9.17
CA ASN A 31 24.48 -25.79 8.44
C ASN A 31 23.13 -26.34 8.93
N ALA A 32 22.22 -25.47 9.38
CA ALA A 32 20.78 -25.72 9.39
C ALA A 32 20.02 -24.38 9.46
N GLU A 33 19.69 -23.86 8.29
CA GLU A 33 18.37 -23.31 7.95
C GLU A 33 17.70 -22.39 8.98
N LEU A 34 17.99 -21.08 8.94
CA LEU A 34 16.97 -20.08 9.24
C LEU A 34 16.57 -19.44 7.91
N LYS A 35 15.42 -19.88 7.40
CA LYS A 35 14.70 -19.33 6.25
C LYS A 35 14.91 -17.81 6.16
N THR A 36 15.76 -17.41 5.24
CA THR A 36 15.84 -16.03 4.79
C THR A 36 14.45 -15.66 4.31
N ALA A 37 13.85 -14.72 5.03
CA ALA A 37 12.48 -14.30 4.86
C ALA A 37 12.22 -13.96 3.38
N ASN A 38 11.29 -14.70 2.77
CA ASN A 38 10.53 -14.25 1.61
C ASN A 38 9.68 -13.04 2.04
N LEU A 39 10.31 -11.87 2.17
CA LEU A 39 9.65 -10.59 2.32
C LEU A 39 10.17 -9.69 1.20
N VAL A 40 9.73 -9.99 -0.02
CA VAL A 40 9.37 -8.90 -0.92
C VAL A 40 8.25 -8.14 -0.19
N ASP A 41 8.50 -6.85 0.03
CA ASP A 41 7.68 -5.91 0.79
C ASP A 41 6.19 -6.10 0.45
N ALA A 42 5.38 -6.48 1.43
CA ALA A 42 3.96 -6.71 1.19
C ALA A 42 3.29 -5.35 0.98
N PHE A 43 2.64 -5.14 -0.16
CA PHE A 43 1.87 -3.93 -0.42
C PHE A 43 0.88 -3.66 0.73
N ALA A 44 0.95 -2.46 1.31
CA ALA A 44 0.16 -2.06 2.46
C ALA A 44 -1.21 -1.54 2.02
N TYR A 45 -2.25 -2.35 2.22
CA TYR A 45 -3.63 -1.94 2.01
C TYR A 45 -4.21 -1.33 3.29
N SER A 46 -5.02 -0.28 3.16
CA SER A 46 -5.90 0.18 4.21
C SER A 46 -6.99 -0.86 4.50
N GLN A 47 -7.60 -0.79 5.69
CA GLN A 47 -8.65 -1.72 6.05
C GLN A 47 -9.86 -1.62 5.11
N ILE A 48 -10.24 -0.40 4.70
CA ILE A 48 -11.38 -0.20 3.79
C ILE A 48 -11.12 -0.81 2.40
N GLU A 49 -9.88 -0.77 1.91
CA GLU A 49 -9.51 -1.42 0.64
C GLU A 49 -9.61 -2.95 0.75
N ILE A 50 -9.11 -3.54 1.84
CA ILE A 50 -9.25 -4.98 2.12
C ILE A 50 -10.72 -5.38 2.16
N ASP A 51 -11.55 -4.58 2.84
CA ASP A 51 -12.98 -4.84 2.98
C ASP A 51 -13.69 -4.73 1.63
N ILE A 52 -13.32 -3.78 0.76
CA ILE A 52 -13.88 -3.67 -0.60
C ILE A 52 -13.52 -4.90 -1.44
N LEU A 53 -12.24 -5.32 -1.45
CA LEU A 53 -11.80 -6.50 -2.19
C LEU A 53 -12.56 -7.76 -1.73
N THR A 54 -12.78 -7.87 -0.42
CA THR A 54 -13.53 -8.96 0.20
C THR A 54 -15.01 -8.91 -0.22
N ALA A 55 -15.67 -7.77 -0.08
CA ALA A 55 -17.09 -7.60 -0.40
C ALA A 55 -17.41 -7.84 -1.88
N VAL A 56 -16.54 -7.39 -2.79
CA VAL A 56 -16.67 -7.68 -4.23
C VAL A 56 -16.56 -9.18 -4.51
N ASN A 57 -15.61 -9.87 -3.87
CA ASN A 57 -15.46 -11.32 -4.03
C ASN A 57 -16.59 -12.12 -3.39
N ASP A 58 -17.11 -11.69 -2.24
CA ASP A 58 -18.28 -12.29 -1.60
C ASP A 58 -19.52 -12.15 -2.48
N TYR A 59 -19.71 -10.98 -3.09
CA TYR A 59 -20.76 -10.77 -4.08
C TYR A 59 -20.59 -11.74 -5.26
N ARG A 60 -19.41 -11.77 -5.88
CA ARG A 60 -19.12 -12.65 -7.03
C ARG A 60 -19.39 -14.13 -6.68
N LYS A 61 -18.91 -14.57 -5.52
CA LYS A 61 -19.16 -15.93 -5.01
C LYS A 61 -20.66 -16.20 -4.82
N SER A 62 -21.44 -15.24 -4.32
CA SER A 62 -22.89 -15.38 -4.15
C SER A 62 -23.64 -15.55 -5.48
N LYS A 63 -23.04 -15.09 -6.58
CA LYS A 63 -23.56 -15.24 -7.95
C LYS A 63 -23.00 -16.46 -8.69
N GLY A 64 -22.18 -17.27 -8.04
CA GLY A 64 -21.51 -18.41 -8.67
C GLY A 64 -20.38 -18.00 -9.64
N LEU A 65 -19.91 -16.77 -9.55
CA LEU A 65 -18.78 -16.27 -10.35
C LEU A 65 -17.45 -16.59 -9.68
N THR A 66 -16.40 -16.75 -10.49
CA THR A 66 -15.04 -16.95 -9.98
C THR A 66 -14.57 -15.70 -9.24
N THR A 67 -13.96 -15.88 -8.07
CA THR A 67 -13.35 -14.77 -7.32
C THR A 67 -12.11 -14.23 -8.05
N LEU A 68 -11.88 -12.94 -7.89
CA LEU A 68 -10.77 -12.21 -8.49
C LEU A 68 -9.55 -12.25 -7.56
N LYS A 69 -8.37 -12.31 -8.16
CA LYS A 69 -7.09 -12.23 -7.44
C LYS A 69 -6.67 -10.78 -7.30
N LYS A 70 -6.39 -10.33 -6.07
CA LYS A 70 -5.81 -9.01 -5.86
C LYS A 70 -4.38 -8.94 -6.43
N VAL A 71 -4.02 -7.83 -7.05
CA VAL A 71 -2.71 -7.61 -7.68
C VAL A 71 -2.25 -6.20 -7.35
N ASP A 72 -1.04 -6.08 -6.81
CA ASP A 72 -0.54 -4.82 -6.28
C ASP A 72 -0.30 -3.78 -7.39
N GLU A 73 0.12 -4.21 -8.59
CA GLU A 73 0.25 -3.32 -9.76
C GLU A 73 -1.10 -2.71 -10.18
N ILE A 74 -2.21 -3.45 -10.04
CA ILE A 74 -3.55 -2.90 -10.32
C ILE A 74 -3.92 -1.85 -9.28
N THR A 75 -3.58 -2.09 -8.02
CA THR A 75 -3.81 -1.16 -6.93
C THR A 75 -3.01 0.13 -7.10
N LEU A 76 -1.75 0.05 -7.51
CA LEU A 76 -0.93 1.23 -7.81
C LEU A 76 -1.52 2.11 -8.92
N GLN A 77 -2.08 1.51 -9.98
CA GLN A 77 -2.78 2.26 -11.02
C GLN A 77 -4.10 2.86 -10.52
N ALA A 78 -4.80 2.17 -9.60
CA ALA A 78 -5.99 2.70 -8.95
C ALA A 78 -5.65 3.88 -8.04
N GLU A 79 -4.58 3.79 -7.26
CA GLU A 79 -4.07 4.82 -6.34
C GLU A 79 -3.70 6.09 -7.10
N SER A 80 -2.94 5.97 -8.19
CA SER A 80 -2.60 7.12 -9.02
C SER A 80 -3.84 7.88 -9.51
N HIS A 81 -4.93 7.18 -9.82
CA HIS A 81 -6.19 7.83 -10.23
C HIS A 81 -7.00 8.37 -9.06
N THR A 82 -7.06 7.66 -7.94
CA THR A 82 -7.74 8.15 -6.74
C THR A 82 -7.11 9.46 -6.26
N VAL A 83 -5.77 9.53 -6.21
CA VAL A 83 -5.03 10.77 -5.90
C VAL A 83 -5.36 11.86 -6.90
N TYR A 84 -5.36 11.56 -8.20
CA TYR A 84 -5.75 12.54 -9.23
C TYR A 84 -7.17 13.09 -9.01
N MET A 85 -8.14 12.24 -8.68
CA MET A 85 -9.51 12.68 -8.40
C MET A 85 -9.59 13.57 -7.17
N VAL A 86 -8.84 13.26 -6.11
CA VAL A 86 -8.73 14.11 -4.90
C VAL A 86 -8.11 15.47 -5.26
N GLU A 87 -6.97 15.48 -5.96
CA GLU A 87 -6.28 16.72 -6.36
C GLU A 87 -7.13 17.62 -7.25
N LYS A 88 -7.95 17.03 -8.14
CA LYS A 88 -8.86 17.77 -9.02
C LYS A 88 -10.22 18.05 -8.39
N ASN A 89 -10.50 17.48 -7.22
CA ASN A 89 -11.80 17.53 -6.54
C ASN A 89 -12.95 17.16 -7.48
N VAL A 90 -12.79 16.06 -8.23
CA VAL A 90 -13.80 15.58 -9.20
C VAL A 90 -13.73 14.06 -9.35
N VAL A 91 -14.91 13.45 -9.47
CA VAL A 91 -15.04 12.02 -9.80
C VAL A 91 -15.14 11.88 -11.31
N ASN A 92 -14.18 11.19 -11.93
CA ASN A 92 -14.17 10.98 -13.38
C ASN A 92 -13.39 9.71 -13.77
N HIS A 93 -13.33 9.46 -15.07
CA HIS A 93 -12.58 8.37 -15.71
C HIS A 93 -11.40 8.89 -16.55
N ASP A 94 -10.90 10.09 -16.24
CA ASP A 94 -9.80 10.71 -17.01
C ASP A 94 -8.58 9.80 -17.04
N ASN A 95 -7.78 9.91 -18.11
CA ASN A 95 -6.54 9.17 -18.29
C ASN A 95 -6.70 7.63 -18.26
N PHE A 96 -7.92 7.11 -18.44
CA PHE A 96 -8.17 5.66 -18.48
C PHE A 96 -7.33 4.94 -19.53
N ASN A 97 -7.12 5.55 -20.70
CA ASN A 97 -6.27 5.01 -21.76
C ASN A 97 -4.80 4.85 -21.33
N VAL A 98 -4.31 5.73 -20.45
CA VAL A 98 -2.96 5.65 -19.88
C VAL A 98 -2.89 4.49 -18.89
N ARG A 99 -3.84 4.41 -17.94
CA ARG A 99 -3.93 3.27 -17.00
C ARG A 99 -4.05 1.93 -17.73
N PHE A 100 -4.91 1.86 -18.76
CA PHE A 100 -5.06 0.67 -19.60
C PHE A 100 -3.71 0.26 -20.18
N LYS A 101 -2.98 1.21 -20.79
CA LYS A 101 -1.68 0.92 -21.39
C LYS A 101 -0.66 0.44 -20.35
N ASN A 102 -0.60 1.08 -19.18
CA ASN A 102 0.30 0.65 -18.11
C ASN A 102 0.00 -0.78 -17.67
N LEU A 103 -1.28 -1.15 -17.50
CA LEU A 103 -1.67 -2.51 -17.12
C LEU A 103 -1.41 -3.54 -18.22
N VAL A 104 -1.48 -3.16 -19.50
CA VAL A 104 -1.02 -4.01 -20.60
C VAL A 104 0.48 -4.26 -20.47
N ASP A 105 1.27 -3.21 -20.27
CA ASP A 105 2.73 -3.27 -20.25
C ASP A 105 3.29 -3.97 -19.00
N GLU A 106 2.71 -3.71 -17.82
CA GLU A 106 3.16 -4.22 -16.51
C GLU A 106 2.74 -5.67 -16.26
N ILE A 107 1.49 -6.01 -16.63
CA ILE A 107 0.88 -7.27 -16.20
C ILE A 107 0.23 -8.08 -17.32
N GLY A 108 0.38 -7.65 -18.58
CA GLY A 108 -0.17 -8.34 -19.73
C GLY A 108 -1.70 -8.31 -19.77
N ALA A 109 -2.32 -7.22 -19.33
CA ALA A 109 -3.77 -7.07 -19.38
C ALA A 109 -4.31 -7.21 -20.82
N ARG A 110 -5.40 -7.97 -20.98
CA ARG A 110 -6.15 -8.13 -22.23
C ARG A 110 -7.46 -7.35 -22.23
N ALA A 111 -8.00 -7.08 -21.05
CA ALA A 111 -9.14 -6.21 -20.83
C ALA A 111 -8.99 -5.52 -19.47
N VAL A 112 -9.45 -4.28 -19.39
CA VAL A 112 -9.48 -3.48 -18.17
C VAL A 112 -10.83 -2.79 -18.08
N SER A 113 -11.40 -2.71 -16.89
CA SER A 113 -12.52 -1.82 -16.58
C SER A 113 -12.36 -1.20 -15.19
N GLU A 114 -13.13 -0.15 -14.88
CA GLU A 114 -13.04 0.51 -13.59
C GLU A 114 -14.40 0.98 -13.07
N ASN A 115 -14.55 0.91 -11.75
CA ASN A 115 -15.60 1.58 -11.00
C ASN A 115 -14.97 2.72 -10.20
N VAL A 116 -15.62 3.88 -10.19
CA VAL A 116 -15.25 5.00 -9.31
C VAL A 116 -16.37 5.30 -8.33
N GLY A 117 -16.04 5.92 -7.20
CA GLY A 117 -17.02 6.27 -6.16
C GLY A 117 -16.57 7.48 -5.34
N PHE A 118 -17.50 8.09 -4.62
CA PHE A 118 -17.22 9.25 -3.77
C PHE A 118 -18.18 9.36 -2.57
N GLY A 119 -17.65 9.82 -1.44
CA GLY A 119 -18.42 10.24 -0.27
C GLY A 119 -18.96 9.13 0.62
N TYR A 120 -18.76 7.85 0.26
CA TYR A 120 -19.10 6.71 1.11
C TYR A 120 -18.11 6.56 2.26
N ARG A 121 -18.59 6.09 3.42
CA ARG A 121 -17.76 5.93 4.63
C ARG A 121 -17.32 4.49 4.88
N THR A 122 -17.92 3.51 4.21
CA THR A 122 -17.65 2.08 4.43
C THR A 122 -17.58 1.34 3.10
N ALA A 123 -16.83 0.23 3.10
CA ALA A 123 -16.73 -0.69 1.97
C ALA A 123 -18.11 -1.21 1.53
N ASP A 124 -18.92 -1.68 2.48
CA ASP A 124 -20.27 -2.18 2.19
C ASP A 124 -21.14 -1.13 1.49
N ALA A 125 -21.04 0.14 1.89
CA ALA A 125 -21.86 1.20 1.32
C ALA A 125 -21.49 1.49 -0.14
N VAL A 126 -20.19 1.57 -0.45
CA VAL A 126 -19.73 1.82 -1.84
C VAL A 126 -19.96 0.60 -2.73
N VAL A 127 -19.69 -0.62 -2.24
CA VAL A 127 -19.91 -1.85 -3.01
C VAL A 127 -21.40 -2.08 -3.26
N ALA A 128 -22.27 -1.86 -2.28
CA ALA A 128 -23.71 -1.93 -2.47
C ALA A 128 -24.22 -0.89 -3.48
N ALA A 129 -23.60 0.30 -3.54
CA ALA A 129 -23.93 1.31 -4.54
C ALA A 129 -23.50 0.88 -5.95
N TRP A 130 -22.30 0.33 -6.10
CA TRP A 130 -21.84 -0.24 -7.37
C TRP A 130 -22.72 -1.39 -7.85
N ILE A 131 -23.11 -2.31 -6.97
CA ILE A 131 -24.02 -3.42 -7.30
C ILE A 131 -25.39 -2.93 -7.79
N LYS A 132 -25.87 -1.78 -7.30
CA LYS A 132 -27.16 -1.19 -7.71
C LYS A 132 -27.08 -0.39 -9.01
N SER A 133 -25.88 -0.10 -9.52
CA SER A 133 -25.67 0.61 -10.78
C SER A 133 -25.36 -0.38 -11.88
N GLU A 134 -26.19 -0.42 -12.94
CA GLU A 134 -26.04 -1.39 -14.03
C GLU A 134 -24.63 -1.39 -14.65
N GLY A 135 -24.06 -0.21 -14.91
CA GLY A 135 -22.72 -0.09 -15.49
C GLY A 135 -21.61 -0.58 -14.55
N HIS A 136 -21.70 -0.25 -13.26
CA HIS A 136 -20.71 -0.70 -12.28
C HIS A 136 -20.85 -2.19 -11.95
N LEU A 137 -22.08 -2.69 -11.94
CA LEU A 137 -22.39 -4.09 -11.75
C LEU A 137 -21.84 -4.94 -12.90
N ALA A 138 -21.97 -4.47 -14.15
CA ALA A 138 -21.41 -5.15 -15.31
C ALA A 138 -19.88 -5.35 -15.19
N ASN A 139 -19.18 -4.41 -14.55
CA ASN A 139 -17.75 -4.56 -14.25
C ASN A 139 -17.50 -5.61 -13.16
N ILE A 140 -18.27 -5.56 -12.06
CA ILE A 140 -18.17 -6.51 -10.95
C ILE A 140 -18.47 -7.94 -11.39
N GLU A 141 -19.41 -8.15 -12.32
CA GLU A 141 -19.79 -9.46 -12.85
C GLU A 141 -19.00 -9.85 -14.11
N GLY A 142 -18.19 -8.95 -14.64
CA GLY A 142 -17.45 -9.14 -15.88
C GLY A 142 -16.48 -10.34 -15.84
N ASP A 143 -16.11 -10.79 -17.04
CA ASP A 143 -15.06 -11.79 -17.28
C ASP A 143 -13.69 -11.17 -16.99
N PHE A 144 -13.36 -11.10 -15.70
CA PHE A 144 -12.10 -10.64 -15.16
C PHE A 144 -11.50 -11.71 -14.27
N THR A 145 -10.20 -11.62 -14.07
CA THR A 145 -9.43 -12.60 -13.28
C THR A 145 -8.67 -11.94 -12.12
N HIS A 146 -8.39 -10.65 -12.23
CA HIS A 146 -7.64 -9.87 -11.25
C HIS A 146 -8.32 -8.51 -11.01
N PHE A 147 -8.00 -7.90 -9.89
CA PHE A 147 -8.49 -6.57 -9.53
C PHE A 147 -7.58 -5.89 -8.51
N GLY A 148 -7.78 -4.59 -8.33
CA GLY A 148 -7.14 -3.76 -7.32
C GLY A 148 -8.06 -2.60 -6.96
N VAL A 149 -7.83 -2.00 -5.79
CA VAL A 149 -8.66 -0.89 -5.30
C VAL A 149 -7.80 0.09 -4.53
N SER A 150 -8.09 1.38 -4.68
CA SER A 150 -7.55 2.43 -3.84
C SER A 150 -8.66 3.30 -3.25
N VAL A 151 -8.45 3.76 -2.02
CA VAL A 151 -9.29 4.73 -1.32
C VAL A 151 -8.45 5.84 -0.72
N GLU A 152 -8.80 7.11 -1.01
CA GLU A 152 -8.11 8.29 -0.46
C GLU A 152 -9.15 9.32 0.01
N GLN A 153 -8.86 10.01 1.11
CA GLN A 153 -9.74 11.06 1.65
C GLN A 153 -9.35 12.45 1.14
N ASP A 154 -10.33 13.28 0.84
CA ASP A 154 -10.11 14.72 0.70
C ASP A 154 -10.00 15.44 2.06
N GLU A 155 -9.75 16.75 2.01
CA GLU A 155 -9.67 17.63 3.19
C GLU A 155 -10.95 17.70 4.04
N ASN A 156 -12.08 17.18 3.53
CA ASN A 156 -13.39 17.17 4.19
C ASN A 156 -13.81 15.75 4.64
N ASP A 157 -12.83 14.85 4.79
CA ASP A 157 -13.01 13.44 5.15
C ASP A 157 -13.90 12.65 4.17
N LYS A 158 -14.03 13.09 2.91
CA LYS A 158 -14.77 12.36 1.87
C LYS A 158 -13.83 11.42 1.14
N ASN A 159 -14.15 10.14 1.19
CA ASN A 159 -13.42 9.13 0.44
C ASN A 159 -13.71 9.23 -1.06
N TYR A 160 -12.66 9.16 -1.87
CA TYR A 160 -12.67 8.81 -3.28
C TYR A 160 -12.30 7.34 -3.42
N PHE A 161 -12.87 6.68 -4.41
CA PHE A 161 -12.68 5.25 -4.63
C PHE A 161 -12.37 4.98 -6.09
N THR A 162 -11.37 4.15 -6.36
CA THR A 162 -11.10 3.57 -7.68
C THR A 162 -10.96 2.06 -7.52
N ASN A 163 -11.79 1.26 -8.19
CA ASN A 163 -11.67 -0.19 -8.24
C ASN A 163 -11.51 -0.63 -9.71
N ILE A 164 -10.34 -1.21 -10.03
CA ILE A 164 -9.98 -1.63 -11.38
C ILE A 164 -10.06 -3.15 -11.49
N PHE A 165 -10.61 -3.63 -12.59
CA PHE A 165 -10.76 -5.04 -12.94
C PHE A 165 -9.91 -5.36 -14.17
N VAL A 166 -9.22 -6.49 -14.16
CA VAL A 166 -8.33 -6.92 -15.26
C VAL A 166 -8.55 -8.37 -15.63
N ARG A 167 -8.56 -8.63 -16.94
CA ARG A 167 -8.44 -9.98 -17.49
C ARG A 167 -7.05 -10.13 -18.09
N ARG A 168 -6.32 -11.15 -17.64
CA ARG A 168 -5.05 -11.58 -18.21
C ARG A 168 -5.26 -12.75 -19.19
#